data_AF-A0A833T9Q2-F1
#
_entry.id   AF-A0A833T9Q2-F1
#
_cell.length_a   1.000
_cell.length_b   1.000
_cell.length_c   1.000
_cell.angle_alpha   90.00
_cell.angle_beta   90.00
_cell.angle_gamma   90.00
#
_symmetry.space_group_name_H-M   'P 1'
#
loop_
_entity.id
_entity.type
_entity.pdbx_description
1 polymer ?
#
loop_
_entity_poly.entity_id
_entity_poly.type
_entity_poly.pdbx_seq_one_letter_code
_entity_poly.pdbx_strand_id
1 'polypeptide(L)'
;MSVEEVDSLDAYMASLELPSGNHSMAQERAERNIIHSAIRKGRTALVKNRRYRRLRQLSEASSDEDHYFSDGMMQQRSPALFHFYLGQYLGLNKSAPPSKVSEVQTLSSFLMDTCQRSEMETRRVAEQETWGEFTSADEKQEQSRLERLYGKDNTEEEEEEEEEEEEDPTLYRIDERREQLIEIMSSRFLNGEDGAYVDYAEIDADEALDDFDEMQRDAEDRYFAESETL
;
A
#
# COMPACT_ATOMS: atom_id res chain seq x y z
N MET A 1 -75.59 -4.17 19.50
CA MET A 1 -74.97 -3.04 18.79
C MET A 1 -73.78 -2.62 19.62
N SER A 2 -72.60 -3.18 19.32
CA SER A 2 -71.35 -2.85 19.99
C SER A 2 -70.73 -1.66 19.27
N VAL A 3 -70.58 -0.56 20.00
CA VAL A 3 -69.93 0.66 19.52
C VAL A 3 -68.44 0.36 19.50
N GLU A 4 -67.83 0.32 18.32
CA GLU A 4 -66.38 0.20 18.17
C GLU A 4 -65.75 1.47 18.76
N GLU A 5 -65.12 1.34 19.93
CA GLU A 5 -64.27 2.38 20.50
C GLU A 5 -63.05 2.52 19.58
N VAL A 6 -63.12 3.48 18.67
CA VAL A 6 -61.95 3.91 17.90
C VAL A 6 -60.86 4.31 18.90
N ASP A 7 -59.73 3.61 18.85
CA ASP A 7 -58.61 3.81 19.75
C ASP A 7 -58.18 5.29 19.69
N SER A 8 -58.01 5.92 20.85
CA SER A 8 -57.69 7.35 20.95
C SER A 8 -56.40 7.70 20.21
N LEU A 9 -55.52 6.70 19.99
CA LEU A 9 -54.31 6.83 19.21
C LEU A 9 -54.58 6.97 17.70
N ASP A 10 -55.58 6.26 17.16
CA ASP A 10 -55.96 6.33 15.75
C ASP A 10 -56.60 7.68 15.41
N ALA A 11 -57.44 8.22 16.31
CA ALA A 11 -58.01 9.55 16.14
C ALA A 11 -56.91 10.65 16.13
N TYR A 12 -55.89 10.51 16.98
CA TYR A 12 -54.74 11.41 17.02
C TYR A 12 -53.87 11.28 15.77
N MET A 13 -53.55 10.06 15.34
CA MET A 13 -52.80 9.79 14.12
C MET A 13 -53.48 10.35 12.86
N ALA A 14 -54.81 10.25 12.78
CA ALA A 14 -55.60 10.79 11.67
C ALA A 14 -55.63 12.33 11.65
N SER A 15 -55.42 12.98 12.80
CA SER A 15 -55.34 14.44 12.90
C SER A 15 -53.98 15.03 12.55
N LEU A 16 -52.94 14.20 12.41
CA LEU A 16 -51.63 14.65 11.96
C LEU A 16 -51.70 14.83 10.43
N GLU A 17 -51.85 16.08 10.00
CA GLU A 17 -51.68 16.45 8.60
C GLU A 17 -50.26 16.07 8.14
N LEU A 18 -50.15 14.96 7.41
CA LEU A 18 -48.92 14.66 6.69
C LEU A 18 -48.74 15.76 5.63
N PRO A 19 -47.57 16.43 5.57
CA PRO A 19 -47.32 17.40 4.52
C PRO A 19 -47.55 16.73 3.17
N SER A 20 -48.36 17.34 2.31
CA SER A 20 -48.58 16.88 0.93
C SER A 20 -47.33 17.15 0.09
N GLY A 21 -46.25 16.45 0.42
CA GLY A 21 -45.00 16.48 -0.30
C GLY A 21 -45.01 15.34 -1.31
N ASN A 22 -44.92 15.69 -2.59
CA ASN A 22 -44.61 14.75 -3.68
C ASN A 22 -43.19 14.14 -3.57
N HIS A 23 -42.57 14.18 -2.39
CA HIS A 23 -41.22 13.70 -2.13
C HIS A 23 -41.31 12.53 -1.16
N SER A 24 -41.06 11.33 -1.68
CA SER A 24 -40.94 10.14 -0.86
C SER A 24 -39.80 10.31 0.14
N MET A 25 -40.04 10.05 1.42
CA MET A 25 -38.98 10.03 2.46
C MET A 25 -37.81 9.09 2.09
N ALA A 26 -38.08 8.07 1.28
CA ALA A 26 -37.03 7.19 0.75
C ALA A 26 -36.15 7.90 -0.29
N GLN A 27 -36.73 8.77 -1.12
CA GLN A 27 -36.01 9.56 -2.12
C GLN A 27 -35.12 10.61 -1.46
N GLU A 28 -35.61 11.33 -0.46
CA GLU A 28 -34.75 12.30 0.26
C GLU A 28 -33.58 11.65 1.02
N ARG A 29 -33.79 10.43 1.54
CA ARG A 29 -32.71 9.66 2.18
C ARG A 29 -31.66 9.23 1.16
N ALA A 30 -32.09 8.81 -0.03
CA ALA A 30 -31.19 8.46 -1.12
C ALA A 30 -30.36 9.66 -1.58
N GLU A 31 -30.99 10.82 -1.78
CA GLU A 31 -30.31 12.07 -2.18
C GLU A 31 -29.27 12.52 -1.12
N ARG A 32 -29.63 12.50 0.17
CA ARG A 32 -28.68 12.80 1.25
C ARG A 32 -27.49 11.85 1.27
N ASN A 33 -27.73 10.56 1.05
CA ASN A 33 -26.66 9.56 1.00
C ASN A 33 -25.70 9.77 -0.19
N ILE A 34 -26.22 10.17 -1.36
CA ILE A 34 -25.42 10.50 -2.54
C ILE A 34 -24.53 11.72 -2.26
N ILE A 35 -25.06 12.76 -1.63
CA ILE A 35 -24.28 13.95 -1.28
C ILE A 35 -23.18 13.59 -0.27
N HIS A 36 -23.50 12.80 0.75
CA HIS A 36 -22.50 12.36 1.74
C HIS A 36 -21.44 11.43 1.16
N SER A 37 -21.77 10.57 0.19
CA SER A 37 -20.77 9.73 -0.47
C SER A 37 -19.87 10.56 -1.38
N ALA A 38 -20.43 11.53 -2.13
CA ALA A 38 -19.67 12.46 -2.97
C ALA A 38 -18.71 13.32 -2.14
N ILE A 39 -19.17 13.89 -1.02
CA ILE A 39 -18.32 14.68 -0.11
C ILE A 39 -17.20 13.80 0.47
N ARG A 40 -17.51 12.58 0.91
CA ARG A 40 -16.48 11.64 1.41
C ARG A 40 -15.47 11.31 0.32
N LYS A 41 -15.92 11.00 -0.90
CA LYS A 41 -15.06 10.72 -2.04
C LYS A 41 -14.14 11.91 -2.36
N GLY A 42 -14.68 13.12 -2.36
CA GLY A 42 -13.91 14.36 -2.55
C GLY A 42 -12.82 14.52 -1.49
N ARG A 43 -13.17 14.35 -0.20
CA ARG A 43 -12.18 14.42 0.89
C ARG A 43 -11.10 13.35 0.77
N THR A 44 -11.46 12.12 0.43
CA THR A 44 -10.47 11.04 0.22
C THR A 44 -9.56 11.32 -0.97
N ALA A 45 -10.07 11.94 -2.03
CA ALA A 45 -9.26 12.33 -3.18
C ALA A 45 -8.28 13.45 -2.82
N LEU A 46 -8.73 14.48 -2.10
CA LEU A 46 -7.85 15.55 -1.61
C LEU A 46 -6.72 15.02 -0.73
N VAL A 47 -7.03 14.14 0.22
CA VAL A 47 -6.02 13.49 1.07
C VAL A 47 -5.01 12.71 0.23
N LYS A 48 -5.47 11.89 -0.73
CA LYS A 48 -4.57 11.14 -1.61
C LYS A 48 -3.73 12.05 -2.49
N ASN A 49 -4.29 13.14 -3.00
CA ASN A 49 -3.58 14.11 -3.83
C ASN A 49 -2.49 14.84 -3.04
N ARG A 50 -2.79 15.30 -1.81
CA ARG A 50 -1.81 15.93 -0.91
C ARG A 50 -0.67 14.97 -0.57
N ARG A 51 -1.02 13.74 -0.18
CA ARG A 51 -0.02 12.68 0.06
C ARG A 51 0.80 12.40 -1.20
N TYR A 52 0.18 12.36 -2.38
CA TYR A 52 0.90 12.16 -3.64
C TYR A 52 1.89 13.29 -3.94
N ARG A 53 1.52 14.54 -3.68
CA ARG A 53 2.44 15.67 -3.79
C ARG A 53 3.60 15.56 -2.80
N ARG A 54 3.32 15.18 -1.56
CA ARG A 54 4.36 14.95 -0.56
C ARG A 54 5.30 13.81 -0.95
N LEU A 55 4.74 12.71 -1.48
CA LEU A 55 5.49 11.57 -1.99
C LEU A 55 6.44 11.98 -3.12
N ARG A 56 5.97 12.77 -4.09
CA ARG A 56 6.83 13.31 -5.16
C ARG A 56 7.98 14.15 -4.61
N GLN A 57 7.70 15.06 -3.66
CA GLN A 57 8.75 15.84 -3.00
C GLN A 57 9.79 14.96 -2.31
N LEU A 58 9.34 13.88 -1.65
CA LEU A 58 10.26 12.90 -1.09
C LEU A 58 11.13 12.30 -2.19
N SER A 59 10.55 11.75 -3.26
CA SER A 59 11.34 11.13 -4.35
C SER A 59 12.36 12.08 -5.01
N GLU A 60 12.05 13.37 -5.10
CA GLU A 60 12.93 14.37 -5.72
C GLU A 60 14.03 14.85 -4.76
N ALA A 61 13.77 14.89 -3.45
CA ALA A 61 14.71 15.32 -2.41
C ALA A 61 15.84 14.31 -2.11
N SER A 62 16.20 13.46 -3.07
CA SER A 62 17.17 12.35 -2.97
C SER A 62 18.64 12.76 -2.73
N SER A 63 18.90 14.00 -2.32
CA SER A 63 20.25 14.53 -2.10
C SER A 63 20.83 14.24 -0.71
N ASP A 64 20.00 13.85 0.27
CA ASP A 64 20.43 13.59 1.64
C ASP A 64 20.58 12.07 1.91
N GLU A 65 21.58 11.70 2.72
CA GLU A 65 21.84 10.29 3.13
C GLU A 65 20.65 9.67 3.87
N ASP A 66 19.90 10.48 4.62
CA ASP A 66 18.76 10.06 5.45
C ASP A 66 17.40 10.30 4.76
N HIS A 67 17.33 10.02 3.45
CA HIS A 67 16.11 10.18 2.67
C HIS A 67 15.09 9.04 2.91
N TYR A 68 13.78 9.30 2.74
CA TYR A 68 12.67 8.36 2.98
C TYR A 68 12.79 7.02 2.21
N PHE A 69 13.27 7.09 0.96
CA PHE A 69 13.54 5.95 0.08
C PHE A 69 15.01 5.48 0.07
N SER A 70 15.81 5.89 1.07
CA SER A 70 17.13 5.29 1.28
C SER A 70 17.00 3.85 1.76
N ASP A 71 17.99 3.01 1.46
CA ASP A 71 17.95 1.58 1.83
C ASP A 71 17.86 1.40 3.34
N GLY A 72 18.59 2.24 4.11
CA GLY A 72 18.55 2.23 5.57
C GLY A 72 17.16 2.57 6.12
N MET A 73 16.52 3.63 5.61
CA MET A 73 15.18 4.02 6.05
C MET A 73 14.11 3.00 5.64
N MET A 74 14.18 2.47 4.42
CA MET A 74 13.28 1.42 3.97
C MET A 74 13.41 0.15 4.82
N GLN A 75 14.65 -0.23 5.17
CA GLN A 75 14.92 -1.36 6.05
C GLN A 75 14.38 -1.13 7.47
N GLN A 76 14.59 0.05 8.06
CA GLN A 76 14.06 0.36 9.39
C GLN A 76 12.54 0.37 9.45
N ARG A 77 11.90 0.89 8.39
CA ARG A 77 10.44 1.05 8.33
C ARG A 77 9.72 -0.28 8.13
N SER A 78 10.18 -1.09 7.19
CA SER A 78 9.65 -2.43 6.97
C SER A 78 10.78 -3.44 6.70
N PRO A 79 11.36 -4.00 7.77
CA PRO A 79 12.44 -4.98 7.66
C PRO A 79 12.09 -6.20 6.79
N ALA A 80 10.84 -6.68 6.83
CA ALA A 80 10.43 -7.86 6.06
C ALA A 80 10.43 -7.57 4.55
N LEU A 81 9.73 -6.51 4.11
CA LEU A 81 9.72 -6.11 2.70
C LEU A 81 11.13 -5.82 2.19
N PHE A 82 11.94 -5.10 2.97
CA PHE A 82 13.31 -4.83 2.57
C PHE A 82 14.11 -6.13 2.36
N HIS A 83 13.97 -7.09 3.27
CA HIS A 83 14.64 -8.37 3.14
C HIS A 83 14.25 -9.13 1.86
N PHE A 84 12.95 -9.18 1.56
CA PHE A 84 12.43 -9.87 0.37
C PHE A 84 12.88 -9.22 -0.94
N TYR A 85 12.80 -7.90 -1.06
CA TYR A 85 13.12 -7.22 -2.31
C TYR A 85 14.63 -6.98 -2.48
N LEU A 86 15.37 -6.70 -1.41
CA LEU A 86 16.79 -6.31 -1.50
C LEU A 86 17.71 -7.15 -0.61
N GLY A 87 17.35 -7.37 0.65
CA GLY A 87 18.24 -7.92 1.65
C GLY A 87 18.80 -9.30 1.31
N GLN A 88 17.98 -10.19 0.73
CA GLN A 88 18.44 -11.51 0.28
C GLN A 88 19.44 -11.41 -0.89
N TYR A 89 19.27 -10.45 -1.80
CA TYR A 89 20.09 -10.32 -3.02
C TYR A 89 21.36 -9.48 -2.83
N LEU A 90 21.41 -8.58 -1.84
CA LEU A 90 22.61 -7.80 -1.53
C LEU A 90 23.79 -8.70 -1.14
N GLY A 91 23.54 -9.83 -0.46
CA GLY A 91 24.56 -10.80 -0.09
C GLY A 91 25.08 -11.66 -1.26
N LEU A 92 24.29 -11.83 -2.32
CA LEU A 92 24.67 -12.58 -3.52
C LEU A 92 25.61 -11.79 -4.43
N ASN A 93 25.64 -10.45 -4.30
CA ASN A 93 26.56 -9.56 -5.01
C ASN A 93 27.98 -9.64 -4.41
N LYS A 94 28.58 -10.81 -4.58
CA LYS A 94 29.92 -11.18 -4.11
C LYS A 94 31.06 -10.43 -4.82
N SER A 95 30.73 -9.46 -5.67
CA SER A 95 31.67 -8.52 -6.28
C SER A 95 31.98 -7.31 -5.38
N ALA A 96 31.17 -7.06 -4.34
CA ALA A 96 31.52 -6.06 -3.34
C ALA A 96 32.71 -6.57 -2.52
N PRO A 97 33.88 -5.89 -2.53
CA PRO A 97 34.95 -6.24 -1.63
C PRO A 97 34.39 -6.21 -0.21
N PRO A 98 34.77 -7.15 0.68
CA PRO A 98 34.32 -7.13 2.07
C PRO A 98 34.56 -5.72 2.58
N SER A 99 33.47 -5.03 2.93
CA SER A 99 33.49 -3.66 3.42
C SER A 99 34.65 -3.56 4.40
N LYS A 100 35.60 -2.66 4.09
CA LYS A 100 36.86 -2.52 4.81
C LYS A 100 36.55 -2.65 6.29
N VAL A 101 36.97 -3.76 6.88
CA VAL A 101 36.78 -4.03 8.30
C VAL A 101 37.42 -2.84 8.98
N SER A 102 36.59 -1.92 9.48
CA SER A 102 37.08 -0.69 10.09
C SER A 102 37.99 -1.14 11.21
N GLU A 103 39.27 -0.87 11.03
CA GLU A 103 40.29 -1.18 12.02
C GLU A 103 39.84 -0.52 13.33
N VAL A 104 39.58 -1.36 14.34
CA VAL A 104 39.10 -1.03 15.69
C VAL A 104 37.63 -0.55 15.84
N GLN A 105 36.64 -1.41 15.55
CA GLN A 105 35.35 -1.30 16.26
C GLN A 105 35.56 -1.63 17.74
N THR A 106 35.12 -0.75 18.64
CA THR A 106 35.14 -1.06 20.07
C THR A 106 34.18 -2.21 20.35
N LEU A 107 34.49 -3.03 21.36
CA LEU A 107 33.57 -4.09 21.81
C LEU A 107 32.16 -3.55 22.08
N SER A 108 32.05 -2.32 22.59
CA SER A 108 30.76 -1.64 22.79
C SER A 108 30.02 -1.43 21.47
N SER A 109 30.68 -0.95 20.42
CA SER A 109 30.06 -0.77 19.10
C SER A 109 29.57 -2.11 18.56
N PHE A 110 30.42 -3.14 18.61
CA PHE A 110 30.06 -4.47 18.14
C PHE A 110 28.84 -5.02 18.90
N LEU A 111 28.80 -4.89 20.23
CA LEU A 111 27.65 -5.33 21.02
C LEU A 111 26.37 -4.55 20.68
N MET A 112 26.47 -3.23 20.52
CA MET A 112 25.33 -2.41 20.09
C MET A 112 24.83 -2.82 18.70
N ASP A 113 25.73 -3.03 17.74
CA ASP A 113 25.39 -3.48 16.38
C ASP A 113 24.74 -4.86 16.40
N THR A 114 25.24 -5.79 17.22
CA THR A 114 24.63 -7.12 17.36
C THR A 114 23.23 -7.06 17.99
N CYS A 115 23.02 -6.18 18.98
CA CYS A 115 21.72 -5.98 19.62
C CYS A 115 20.73 -5.42 18.60
N GLN A 116 21.09 -4.32 17.92
CA GLN A 116 20.28 -3.70 16.87
C GLN A 116 19.95 -4.69 15.76
N ARG A 117 20.94 -5.47 15.30
CA ARG A 117 20.71 -6.51 14.28
C ARG A 117 19.76 -7.60 14.76
N SER A 118 19.86 -8.02 16.03
CA SER A 118 18.94 -8.99 16.61
C SER A 118 17.51 -8.46 16.73
N GLU A 119 17.36 -7.21 17.15
CA GLU A 119 16.05 -6.53 17.23
C GLU A 119 15.42 -6.42 15.84
N MET A 120 16.20 -6.00 14.85
CA MET A 120 15.77 -5.91 13.45
C MET A 120 15.32 -7.28 12.91
N GLU A 121 16.04 -8.35 13.23
CA GLU A 121 15.65 -9.70 12.82
C GLU A 121 14.35 -10.16 13.51
N THR A 122 14.18 -9.87 14.81
CA THR A 122 12.92 -10.20 15.49
C THR A 122 11.73 -9.44 14.90
N ARG A 123 11.93 -8.16 14.53
CA ARG A 123 10.90 -7.36 13.85
C ARG A 123 10.61 -7.90 12.45
N ARG A 124 11.65 -8.30 11.71
CA ARG A 124 11.51 -8.91 10.38
C ARG A 124 10.65 -10.17 10.44
N VAL A 125 10.93 -11.07 11.37
CA VAL A 125 10.16 -12.32 11.56
C VAL A 125 8.71 -12.03 11.95
N ALA A 126 8.48 -11.09 12.87
CA ALA A 126 7.12 -10.72 13.27
C ALA A 126 6.32 -10.07 12.11
N GLU A 127 6.96 -9.23 11.29
CA GLU A 127 6.32 -8.59 10.16
C GLU A 127 6.06 -9.58 9.00
N GLN A 128 6.91 -10.61 8.83
CA GLN A 128 6.74 -11.64 7.81
C GLN A 128 5.40 -12.38 7.92
N GLU A 129 4.85 -12.56 9.13
CA GLU A 129 3.50 -13.14 9.30
C GLU A 129 2.40 -12.30 8.64
N THR A 130 2.58 -10.98 8.54
CA THR A 130 1.60 -10.07 7.93
C THR A 130 1.64 -10.05 6.41
N TRP A 131 2.82 -10.34 5.84
CA TRP A 131 3.03 -10.33 4.39
C TRP A 131 2.81 -11.70 3.72
N GLY A 132 2.57 -12.75 4.53
CA GLY A 132 2.45 -14.12 4.06
C GLY A 132 3.79 -14.76 3.71
N GLU A 133 3.75 -16.02 3.27
CA GLU A 133 4.94 -16.72 2.81
C GLU A 133 5.30 -16.22 1.41
N PHE A 134 6.04 -15.11 1.35
CA PHE A 134 6.68 -14.66 0.12
C PHE A 134 7.82 -15.64 -0.14
N THR A 135 7.54 -16.71 -0.90
CA THR A 135 8.61 -17.59 -1.36
C THR A 135 9.54 -16.76 -2.20
N SER A 136 10.80 -16.66 -1.77
CA SER A 136 11.80 -16.05 -2.64
C SER A 136 11.76 -16.84 -3.95
N ALA A 137 11.72 -16.14 -5.08
CA ALA A 137 11.81 -16.78 -6.39
C ALA A 137 12.99 -17.75 -6.50
N ASP A 138 14.08 -17.44 -5.78
CA ASP A 138 15.28 -18.26 -5.65
C ASP A 138 15.02 -19.57 -4.89
N GLU A 139 14.16 -19.55 -3.86
CA GLU A 139 13.75 -20.74 -3.11
C GLU A 139 12.76 -21.62 -3.90
N LYS A 140 11.81 -21.02 -4.62
CA LYS A 140 10.91 -21.78 -5.53
C LYS A 140 11.71 -22.41 -6.66
N GLN A 141 12.66 -21.68 -7.25
CA GLN A 141 13.51 -22.20 -8.32
C GLN A 141 14.46 -23.30 -7.84
N GLU A 142 15.12 -23.15 -6.69
CA GLU A 142 15.94 -24.22 -6.12
C GLU A 142 15.07 -25.40 -5.69
N GLN A 143 13.85 -25.19 -5.19
CA GLN A 143 12.89 -26.28 -4.93
C GLN A 143 12.50 -27.00 -6.22
N SER A 144 12.11 -26.30 -7.29
CA SER A 144 11.80 -26.90 -8.59
C SER A 144 13.01 -27.58 -9.23
N ARG A 145 14.22 -27.02 -9.06
CA ARG A 145 15.47 -27.63 -9.51
C ARG A 145 15.78 -28.90 -8.74
N LEU A 146 15.61 -28.87 -7.41
CA LEU A 146 15.82 -30.01 -6.53
C LEU A 146 14.80 -31.11 -6.81
N GLU A 147 13.53 -30.74 -7.02
CA GLU A 147 12.46 -31.63 -7.43
C GLU A 147 12.71 -32.24 -8.81
N ARG A 148 13.22 -31.47 -9.79
CA ARG A 148 13.66 -32.03 -11.08
C ARG A 148 14.85 -32.98 -10.94
N LEU A 149 15.77 -32.72 -10.00
CA LEU A 149 16.98 -33.52 -9.78
C LEU A 149 16.72 -34.80 -8.97
N TYR A 150 15.77 -34.76 -8.03
CA TYR A 150 15.50 -35.82 -7.05
C TYR A 150 14.10 -36.45 -7.16
N GLY A 151 13.15 -35.83 -7.87
CA GLY A 151 11.80 -36.34 -8.12
C GLY A 151 11.71 -37.35 -9.28
N LYS A 152 12.82 -37.58 -9.99
CA LYS A 152 12.89 -38.41 -11.19
C LYS A 152 13.01 -39.93 -10.92
N ASP A 153 12.91 -40.37 -9.66
CA ASP A 153 13.09 -41.78 -9.28
C ASP A 153 11.78 -42.44 -8.77
N ASN A 154 10.63 -41.79 -8.96
CA ASN A 154 9.33 -42.44 -8.80
C ASN A 154 8.33 -41.94 -9.84
N THR A 155 7.84 -42.90 -10.62
CA THR A 155 6.65 -42.87 -11.50
C THR A 155 6.89 -42.55 -12.98
N GLU A 156 6.22 -43.35 -13.78
CA GLU A 156 6.33 -43.61 -15.21
C GLU A 156 5.79 -42.44 -16.06
N GLU A 157 6.13 -42.48 -17.34
CA GLU A 157 5.74 -41.59 -18.44
C GLU A 157 4.35 -40.93 -18.31
N GLU A 158 4.26 -39.65 -17.97
CA GLU A 158 3.08 -38.80 -18.22
C GLU A 158 3.48 -37.40 -18.70
N GLU A 159 2.97 -37.09 -19.90
CA GLU A 159 2.61 -35.81 -20.53
C GLU A 159 3.54 -34.59 -20.41
N GLU A 160 4.06 -34.15 -21.56
CA GLU A 160 4.62 -32.81 -21.77
C GLU A 160 3.50 -31.76 -21.58
N GLU A 161 3.26 -31.34 -20.34
CA GLU A 161 2.49 -30.13 -20.05
C GLU A 161 3.31 -28.91 -20.50
N GLU A 162 2.68 -28.05 -21.30
CA GLU A 162 3.21 -26.76 -21.73
C GLU A 162 3.58 -25.94 -20.48
N GLU A 163 4.88 -25.84 -20.16
CA GLU A 163 5.42 -24.95 -19.13
C GLU A 163 4.98 -23.51 -19.49
N GLU A 164 3.93 -23.00 -18.84
CA GLU A 164 3.63 -21.56 -18.80
C GLU A 164 4.93 -20.85 -18.37
N GLU A 165 5.44 -19.96 -19.21
CA GLU A 165 6.57 -19.08 -18.88
C GLU A 165 6.17 -18.18 -17.69
N GLU A 166 6.24 -18.70 -16.47
CA GLU A 166 6.32 -17.87 -15.27
C GLU A 166 7.59 -17.03 -15.42
N GLU A 167 7.41 -15.71 -15.61
CA GLU A 167 8.50 -14.74 -15.73
C GLU A 167 9.50 -14.92 -14.59
N ASP A 168 10.69 -15.45 -14.90
CA ASP A 168 11.72 -15.84 -13.94
C ASP A 168 12.10 -14.63 -13.05
N PRO A 169 11.68 -14.62 -11.77
CA PRO A 169 11.90 -13.45 -10.93
C PRO A 169 13.36 -13.34 -10.48
N THR A 170 14.27 -14.24 -10.89
CA THR A 170 15.72 -14.09 -10.74
C THR A 170 16.37 -13.20 -11.82
N LEU A 171 15.65 -12.85 -12.89
CA LEU A 171 16.16 -11.96 -13.94
C LEU A 171 16.25 -10.49 -13.51
N TYR A 172 15.51 -10.10 -12.45
CA TYR A 172 15.53 -8.71 -12.02
C TYR A 172 16.87 -8.30 -11.43
N ARG A 173 17.46 -7.26 -12.02
CA ARG A 173 18.64 -6.57 -11.48
C ARG A 173 18.30 -6.00 -10.10
N ILE A 174 19.32 -5.81 -9.25
CA ILE A 174 19.14 -5.23 -7.91
C ILE A 174 18.41 -3.89 -7.99
N ASP A 175 18.74 -3.09 -9.00
CA ASP A 175 18.12 -1.78 -9.25
C ASP A 175 16.62 -1.92 -9.54
N GLU A 176 16.21 -2.90 -10.35
CA GLU A 176 14.80 -3.17 -10.66
C GLU A 176 14.03 -3.63 -9.42
N ARG A 177 14.67 -4.45 -8.55
CA ARG A 177 14.06 -4.84 -7.27
C ARG A 177 13.94 -3.68 -6.29
N ARG A 178 14.91 -2.76 -6.33
CA ARG A 178 14.86 -1.51 -5.55
C ARG A 178 13.67 -0.68 -6.00
N GLU A 179 13.46 -0.55 -7.30
CA GLU A 179 12.31 0.16 -7.86
C GLU A 179 10.98 -0.49 -7.43
N GLN A 180 10.88 -1.83 -7.46
CA GLN A 180 9.70 -2.54 -6.96
C GLN A 180 9.44 -2.28 -5.47
N LEU A 181 10.49 -2.27 -4.63
CA LEU A 181 10.36 -1.93 -3.21
C LEU A 181 9.87 -0.49 -3.03
N ILE A 182 10.40 0.46 -3.80
CA ILE A 182 10.00 1.86 -3.76
C ILE A 182 8.52 2.01 -4.16
N GLU A 183 8.05 1.28 -5.18
CA GLU A 183 6.64 1.31 -5.61
C GLU A 183 5.71 0.83 -4.49
N ILE A 184 6.03 -0.30 -3.85
CA ILE A 184 5.24 -0.84 -2.74
C ILE A 184 5.22 0.14 -1.57
N MET A 185 6.38 0.67 -1.19
CA MET A 185 6.50 1.68 -0.14
C MET A 185 5.74 2.97 -0.47
N SER A 186 5.69 3.35 -1.74
CA SER A 186 4.92 4.51 -2.22
C SER A 186 3.43 4.26 -2.07
N SER A 187 2.94 3.07 -2.42
CA SER A 187 1.53 2.68 -2.24
C SER A 187 1.14 2.70 -0.75
N ARG A 188 1.98 2.12 0.12
CA ARG A 188 1.80 2.16 1.58
C ARG A 188 1.75 3.58 2.12
N PHE A 189 2.63 4.45 1.61
CA PHE A 189 2.64 5.85 1.99
C PHE A 189 1.32 6.55 1.64
N LEU A 190 0.80 6.34 0.43
CA LEU A 190 -0.46 6.93 -0.01
C LEU A 190 -1.65 6.42 0.82
N ASN A 191 -1.63 5.14 1.21
CA ASN A 191 -2.65 4.54 2.06
C ASN A 191 -2.57 5.00 3.52
N GLY A 192 -1.42 5.54 3.96
CA GLY A 192 -1.24 6.03 5.33
C GLY A 192 -0.74 4.96 6.30
N GLU A 193 -0.09 3.92 5.77
CA GLU A 193 0.32 2.74 6.54
C GLU A 193 1.64 2.95 7.30
N ASP A 194 2.33 4.08 7.09
CA ASP A 194 3.61 4.40 7.72
C ASP A 194 3.49 5.43 8.86
N GLY A 195 2.36 5.42 9.58
CA GLY A 195 2.06 6.44 10.61
C GLY A 195 3.03 6.46 11.79
N ALA A 196 3.84 5.42 11.97
CA ALA A 196 4.91 5.40 12.98
C ALA A 196 6.12 6.29 12.61
N TYR A 197 6.26 6.63 11.33
CA TYR A 197 7.42 7.36 10.79
C TYR A 197 7.01 8.64 10.06
N VAL A 198 5.75 8.75 9.65
CA VAL A 198 5.20 9.88 8.90
C VAL A 198 4.00 10.46 9.65
N ASP A 199 4.03 11.76 9.90
CA ASP A 199 2.87 12.48 10.41
C ASP A 199 1.90 12.81 9.26
N TYR A 200 0.99 11.87 8.98
CA TYR A 200 -0.05 12.10 7.98
C TYR A 200 -1.06 13.16 8.38
N ALA A 201 -1.23 13.48 9.67
CA ALA A 201 -2.19 14.50 10.07
C ALA A 201 -1.71 15.89 9.62
N GLU A 202 -0.40 16.13 9.68
CA GLU A 202 0.22 17.33 9.13
C GLU A 202 0.07 17.40 7.61
N ILE A 203 0.41 16.31 6.90
CA ILE A 203 0.34 16.24 5.44
C ILE A 203 -1.10 16.41 4.93
N ASP A 204 -2.06 15.75 5.57
CA ASP A 204 -3.45 15.76 5.16
C ASP A 204 -4.12 17.13 5.42
N ALA A 205 -3.59 17.91 6.35
CA ALA A 205 -4.07 19.26 6.66
C ALA A 205 -3.38 20.37 5.84
N ASP A 206 -2.26 20.07 5.18
CA ASP A 206 -1.48 21.05 4.43
C ASP A 206 -2.14 21.39 3.07
N GLU A 207 -2.72 22.58 3.00
CA GLU A 207 -3.33 23.12 1.78
C GLU A 207 -2.29 23.54 0.73
N ALA A 208 -1.01 23.77 1.11
CA ALA A 208 0.04 24.11 0.16
C ALA A 208 0.41 22.93 -0.76
N LEU A 209 0.03 21.71 -0.37
CA LEU A 209 0.17 20.51 -1.20
C LEU A 209 -0.96 20.35 -2.22
N ASP A 210 -1.97 21.22 -2.24
CA ASP A 210 -3.02 21.18 -3.26
C ASP A 210 -2.50 21.71 -4.61
N ASP A 211 -2.52 20.87 -5.64
CA ASP A 211 -2.17 21.27 -7.01
C ASP A 211 -3.34 21.95 -7.72
N PHE A 212 -3.52 23.25 -7.47
CA PHE A 212 -4.57 24.01 -8.15
C PHE A 212 -4.40 24.04 -9.68
N ASP A 213 -3.16 24.00 -10.19
CA ASP A 213 -2.89 24.03 -11.62
C ASP A 213 -3.31 22.71 -12.29
N GLU A 214 -2.95 21.57 -11.68
CA GLU A 214 -3.37 20.24 -12.16
C GLU A 214 -4.88 20.07 -12.03
N MET A 215 -5.51 20.53 -10.94
CA MET A 215 -6.97 20.51 -10.80
C MET A 215 -7.67 21.35 -11.88
N GLN A 216 -7.11 22.50 -12.27
CA GLN A 216 -7.66 23.31 -13.34
C GLN A 216 -7.56 22.59 -14.69
N ARG A 217 -6.40 21.98 -15.00
CA ARG A 217 -6.23 21.18 -16.23
C ARG A 217 -7.19 20.00 -16.28
N ASP A 218 -7.34 19.26 -15.19
CA ASP A 218 -8.30 18.17 -15.09
C ASP A 218 -9.75 18.64 -15.31
N ALA A 219 -10.09 19.86 -14.87
CA ALA A 219 -11.39 20.45 -15.10
C ALA A 219 -11.60 20.87 -16.56
N GLU A 220 -10.56 21.44 -17.18
CA GLU A 220 -10.54 21.79 -18.61
C GLU A 220 -10.68 20.52 -19.49
N ASP A 221 -9.88 19.48 -19.23
CA ASP A 221 -9.92 18.21 -19.97
C ASP A 221 -11.30 17.55 -19.88
N ARG A 222 -11.92 17.57 -18.69
CA ARG A 222 -13.27 17.03 -18.49
C ARG A 222 -14.31 17.82 -19.28
N TYR A 223 -14.17 19.14 -19.37
CA TYR A 223 -15.05 20.00 -20.17
C TYR A 223 -14.92 19.71 -21.67
N PHE A 224 -13.70 19.53 -22.18
CA PHE A 224 -13.47 19.20 -23.59
C PHE A 224 -13.98 17.80 -23.95
N ALA A 225 -13.75 16.79 -23.11
CA ALA A 225 -14.22 15.43 -23.34
C ALA A 225 -15.75 15.33 -23.41
N GLU A 226 -16.47 16.04 -22.54
CA GLU A 226 -17.94 16.08 -22.59
C GLU A 226 -18.44 16.75 -23.87
N SER A 227 -17.75 17.78 -24.37
CA SER A 227 -18.12 18.48 -25.61
C SER A 227 -17.90 17.66 -26.89
N GLU A 228 -16.99 16.68 -26.88
CA GLU A 228 -16.70 15.80 -28.02
C GLU A 228 -17.67 14.62 -28.14
N THR A 229 -18.47 14.37 -27.11
CA THR A 229 -19.44 13.26 -27.04
C THR A 229 -20.88 13.64 -27.38
N LEU A 230 -21.10 14.89 -27.80
CA LEU A 230 -22.39 15.46 -28.24
C LEU A 230 -22.42 15.66 -29.76
#